data_AF-A0A1X0P7S7-F1
#
_entry.id   AF-A0A1X0P7S7-F1
#
_cell.length_a   1.000
_cell.length_b   1.000
_cell.length_c   1.000
_cell.angle_alpha   90.00
_cell.angle_beta   90.00
_cell.angle_gamma   90.00
#
_symmetry.space_group_name_H-M   'P 1'
#
loop_
_entity.id
_entity.type
_entity.pdbx_description
1 polymer ?
#
loop_
_entity_poly.entity_id
_entity_poly.type
_entity_poly.pdbx_seq_one_letter_code
_entity_poly.pdbx_strand_id
1 'polypeptide(L)'
;MSSRFFQKYFLRCGHCHSIQRHAKGYKPIPNPILFDSDAHCRSYHREQQECANMSGILVTCRCNKCERIHSSWKVMDFQEFLDAKHAMSAEERKKFLWPKVENSSNTISSTAKEVL
;
A
#
# COMPACT_ATOMS: atom_id res chain seq x y z
N MET A 1 -17.52 2.91 -0.48
CA MET A 1 -16.08 2.53 -0.46
C MET A 1 -15.90 1.52 0.67
N SER A 2 -15.30 0.35 0.42
CA SER A 2 -15.03 -0.66 1.45
C SER A 2 -13.53 -0.75 1.77
N SER A 3 -13.24 -1.13 3.02
CA SER A 3 -12.30 -2.20 3.39
C SER A 3 -12.40 -2.39 4.90
N ARG A 4 -12.84 -3.57 5.35
CA ARG A 4 -12.98 -3.85 6.79
C ARG A 4 -11.63 -4.10 7.45
N PHE A 5 -10.70 -4.71 6.71
CA PHE A 5 -9.41 -5.16 7.23
C PHE A 5 -8.24 -4.41 6.62
N PHE A 6 -7.18 -4.28 7.40
CA PHE A 6 -5.92 -3.72 6.93
C PHE A 6 -5.17 -4.75 6.08
N GLN A 7 -4.66 -4.33 4.91
CA GLN A 7 -3.85 -5.20 4.05
C GLN A 7 -2.70 -4.43 3.40
N LYS A 8 -1.56 -5.11 3.26
CA LYS A 8 -0.35 -4.61 2.61
C LYS A 8 -0.16 -5.29 1.27
N TYR A 9 0.33 -4.54 0.29
CA TYR A 9 0.62 -5.00 -1.06
C TYR A 9 2.01 -4.52 -1.48
N PHE A 10 2.67 -5.31 -2.33
CA PHE A 10 3.89 -4.91 -3.00
C PHE A 10 3.55 -4.56 -4.45
N LEU A 11 3.86 -3.34 -4.86
CA LEU A 11 3.57 -2.84 -6.19
C LEU A 11 4.87 -2.56 -6.94
N ARG A 12 5.03 -3.16 -8.11
CA ARG A 12 6.12 -2.85 -9.04
C ARG A 12 5.65 -1.85 -10.08
N CYS A 13 6.37 -0.74 -10.20
CA CYS A 13 6.11 0.26 -11.21
C CYS A 13 6.46 -0.28 -12.60
N GLY A 14 5.56 -0.15 -13.56
CA GLY A 14 5.80 -0.57 -14.94
C GLY A 14 6.73 0.36 -15.74
N HIS A 15 7.01 1.57 -15.25
CA HIS A 15 7.87 2.53 -15.96
C HIS A 15 9.34 2.48 -15.51
N CYS A 16 9.60 2.38 -14.20
CA CYS A 16 10.97 2.39 -13.65
C CYS A 16 11.35 1.12 -12.90
N HIS A 17 10.45 0.13 -12.84
CA HIS A 17 10.65 -1.15 -12.16
C HIS A 17 10.90 -1.07 -10.65
N SER A 18 10.81 0.12 -10.03
CA SER A 18 10.89 0.26 -8.57
C SER A 18 9.73 -0.46 -7.90
N ILE A 19 10.00 -1.12 -6.77
CA ILE A 19 8.98 -1.78 -5.95
C ILE A 19 8.70 -0.88 -4.74
N GLN A 20 7.42 -0.56 -4.52
CA GLN A 20 6.95 0.18 -3.36
C GLN A 20 5.88 -0.58 -2.59
N ARG A 21 5.77 -0.28 -1.29
CA ARG A 21 4.72 -0.82 -0.43
C ARG A 21 3.49 0.06 -0.56
N HIS A 22 2.35 -0.57 -0.77
CA HIS A 22 1.06 0.09 -0.68
C HIS A 22 0.27 -0.53 0.48
N ALA A 23 -0.42 0.32 1.24
CA ALA A 23 -1.20 -0.11 2.38
C ALA A 23 -2.62 0.39 2.20
N LYS A 24 -3.57 -0.50 2.45
CA LYS A 24 -4.98 -0.16 2.49
C LYS A 24 -5.49 -0.27 3.92
N GLY A 25 -5.96 0.85 4.44
CA GLY A 25 -6.52 0.95 5.78
C GLY A 25 -8.02 0.66 5.83
N TYR A 26 -8.57 0.73 7.05
CA TYR A 26 -10.00 0.61 7.29
C TYR A 26 -10.78 1.75 6.66
N LYS A 27 -11.91 1.42 6.02
CA LYS A 27 -12.95 2.37 5.62
C LYS A 27 -14.31 1.82 6.06
N PRO A 28 -15.16 2.64 6.69
CA PRO A 28 -16.46 2.19 7.17
C PRO A 28 -17.35 1.71 6.02
N ILE A 29 -18.23 0.77 6.32
CA ILE A 29 -19.29 0.31 5.41
C ILE A 29 -20.25 1.46 5.06
N PRO A 30 -21.00 1.37 3.94
CA PRO A 30 -22.12 2.28 3.69
C PRO A 30 -23.11 2.27 4.87
N ASN A 31 -23.77 3.40 5.12
CA ASN A 31 -24.63 3.57 6.30
C ASN A 31 -25.76 2.51 6.30
N PRO A 32 -25.79 1.58 7.27
CA PRO A 32 -26.81 0.53 7.28
C PRO A 32 -28.21 1.04 7.66
N ILE A 33 -28.33 2.24 8.25
CA ILE A 33 -29.63 2.84 8.63
C ILE A 33 -30.36 3.34 7.37
N LEU A 34 -29.63 4.03 6.48
CA LEU A 34 -30.14 4.43 5.17
C LEU A 34 -29.77 3.34 4.17
N PHE A 35 -30.49 2.23 4.27
CA PHE A 35 -30.13 0.99 3.58
C PHE A 35 -30.17 1.12 2.05
N ASP A 36 -29.04 0.83 1.42
CA ASP A 36 -28.91 0.70 -0.03
C ASP A 36 -28.29 -0.67 -0.35
N SER A 37 -29.16 -1.58 -0.81
CA SER A 37 -28.76 -2.95 -1.14
C SER A 37 -27.71 -3.03 -2.25
N ASP A 38 -27.78 -2.18 -3.29
CA ASP A 38 -26.83 -2.19 -4.40
C ASP A 38 -25.44 -1.81 -3.90
N ALA A 39 -25.38 -0.72 -3.13
CA ALA A 39 -24.12 -0.27 -2.54
C ALA A 39 -23.50 -1.32 -1.62
N HIS A 40 -24.30 -1.99 -0.80
CA HIS A 40 -23.83 -3.02 0.11
C HIS A 40 -23.28 -4.23 -0.65
N CYS A 41 -24.06 -4.82 -1.57
CA CYS A 41 -23.67 -5.99 -2.35
C CYS A 41 -22.43 -5.74 -3.21
N ARG A 42 -22.38 -4.62 -3.94
CA ARG A 42 -21.22 -4.28 -4.79
C ARG A 42 -19.98 -3.98 -3.97
N SER A 43 -20.12 -3.34 -2.81
CA SER A 43 -18.98 -3.08 -1.92
C SER A 43 -18.39 -4.36 -1.33
N TYR A 44 -19.24 -5.35 -1.01
CA TYR A 44 -18.82 -6.67 -0.57
C TYR A 44 -18.03 -7.42 -1.64
N HIS A 45 -18.55 -7.53 -2.87
CA HIS A 45 -17.83 -8.23 -3.95
C HIS A 45 -16.52 -7.52 -4.34
N ARG A 46 -16.52 -6.18 -4.32
CA ARG A 46 -15.30 -5.41 -4.52
C ARG A 46 -14.29 -5.65 -3.39
N GLU A 47 -14.74 -5.77 -2.14
CA GLU A 47 -13.85 -6.08 -1.02
C GLU A 47 -13.18 -7.45 -1.20
N GLN A 48 -13.92 -8.46 -1.67
CA GLN A 48 -13.34 -9.78 -1.99
C GLN A 48 -12.25 -9.69 -3.09
N GLN A 49 -12.50 -8.91 -4.14
CA GLN A 49 -11.52 -8.67 -5.21
C GLN A 49 -10.26 -7.96 -4.69
N GLU A 50 -10.44 -6.98 -3.82
CA GLU A 50 -9.34 -6.25 -3.19
C GLU A 50 -8.50 -7.17 -2.32
N CYS A 51 -9.15 -7.98 -1.47
CA CYS A 51 -8.48 -8.96 -0.62
C CYS A 51 -7.71 -10.03 -1.41
N ALA A 52 -8.24 -10.41 -2.58
CA ALA A 52 -7.59 -11.31 -3.53
C ALA A 52 -6.54 -10.58 -4.40
N ASN A 53 -5.58 -9.90 -3.76
CA ASN A 53 -4.47 -9.19 -4.42
C ASN A 53 -4.92 -8.17 -5.50
N MET A 54 -6.02 -7.45 -5.25
CA MET A 54 -6.56 -6.48 -6.20
C MET A 54 -6.92 -7.09 -7.56
N SER A 55 -7.41 -8.33 -7.55
CA SER A 55 -7.81 -9.04 -8.78
C SER A 55 -8.90 -8.26 -9.53
N GLY A 56 -8.70 -8.05 -10.84
CA GLY A 56 -9.63 -7.27 -11.66
C GLY A 56 -9.65 -5.77 -11.37
N ILE A 57 -8.73 -5.26 -10.54
CA ILE A 57 -8.66 -3.84 -10.17
C ILE A 57 -7.44 -3.20 -10.83
N LEU A 58 -7.70 -2.16 -11.62
CA LEU A 58 -6.66 -1.30 -12.15
C LEU A 58 -6.11 -0.41 -11.02
N VAL A 59 -4.93 -0.76 -10.52
CA VAL A 59 -4.29 -0.04 -9.42
C VAL A 59 -3.73 1.29 -9.92
N THR A 60 -4.19 2.40 -9.35
CA THR A 60 -3.70 3.75 -9.66
C THR A 60 -3.04 4.34 -8.41
N CYS A 61 -1.74 4.60 -8.50
CA CYS A 61 -0.93 5.13 -7.40
C CYS A 61 0.16 6.08 -7.93
N ARG A 62 0.66 6.97 -7.06
CA ARG A 62 1.88 7.74 -7.32
C ARG A 62 3.11 6.86 -7.12
N CYS A 63 4.03 6.85 -8.06
CA CYS A 63 5.33 6.20 -7.89
C CYS A 63 6.27 7.12 -7.12
N ASN A 64 6.91 6.62 -6.06
CA ASN A 64 7.85 7.44 -5.26
C ASN A 64 9.16 7.77 -5.98
N LYS A 65 9.55 7.01 -7.01
CA LYS A 65 10.79 7.23 -7.77
C LYS A 65 10.59 8.09 -9.01
N CYS A 66 9.49 7.87 -9.75
CA CYS A 66 9.14 8.67 -10.93
C CYS A 66 8.32 9.91 -10.59
N GLU A 67 7.78 9.99 -9.37
CA GLU A 67 6.89 11.03 -8.86
C GLU A 67 5.57 11.24 -9.62
N ARG A 68 5.28 10.39 -10.60
CA ARG A 68 4.07 10.45 -11.44
C ARG A 68 2.96 9.54 -10.90
N ILE A 69 1.71 9.97 -11.11
CA ILE A 69 0.52 9.14 -10.91
C ILE A 69 0.24 8.39 -12.20
N HIS A 70 0.11 7.07 -12.12
CA HIS A 70 -0.25 6.23 -13.25
C HIS A 70 -0.88 4.92 -12.77
N SER A 71 -1.41 4.16 -13.73
CA SER A 71 -2.02 2.85 -13.49
C SER A 71 -1.17 1.67 -13.95
N SER A 72 0.05 1.95 -14.44
CA SER A 72 1.03 0.92 -14.83
C SER A 72 1.70 0.31 -13.58
N TRP A 73 0.95 -0.54 -12.87
CA TRP A 73 1.40 -1.22 -11.66
C TRP A 73 1.16 -2.72 -11.76
N LYS A 74 2.21 -3.51 -11.49
CA LYS A 74 2.07 -4.95 -11.23
C LYS A 74 1.94 -5.14 -9.72
N VAL A 75 0.83 -5.72 -9.28
CA VAL A 75 0.71 -6.24 -7.91
C VAL A 75 1.53 -7.51 -7.82
N MET A 76 2.42 -7.58 -6.84
CA MET A 76 3.22 -8.75 -6.55
C MET A 76 2.71 -9.40 -5.28
N ASP A 77 2.65 -10.73 -5.30
CA ASP A 77 2.52 -11.47 -4.05
C ASP A 77 3.81 -11.34 -3.22
N PHE A 78 3.75 -11.83 -1.99
CA PHE A 78 4.89 -11.71 -1.08
C PHE A 78 6.08 -12.57 -1.53
N GLN A 79 5.83 -13.74 -2.12
CA GLN A 79 6.90 -14.65 -2.55
C GLN A 79 7.63 -14.10 -3.77
N GLU A 80 6.92 -13.64 -4.79
CA GLU A 80 7.47 -12.91 -5.94
C GLU A 80 8.32 -11.72 -5.49
N PHE A 81 7.89 -11.02 -4.43
CA PHE A 81 8.66 -9.92 -3.85
C PHE A 81 9.95 -10.41 -3.19
N LEU A 82 9.89 -11.47 -2.39
CA LEU A 82 11.07 -12.05 -1.75
C LEU A 82 12.08 -12.51 -2.81
N ASP A 83 11.63 -13.24 -3.83
CA ASP A 83 12.48 -13.75 -4.89
C ASP A 83 13.16 -12.59 -5.63
N ALA A 84 12.40 -11.56 -6.00
CA ALA A 84 12.95 -10.36 -6.64
C ALA A 84 13.94 -9.61 -5.74
N LYS A 85 13.64 -9.48 -4.45
CA LYS A 85 14.52 -8.80 -3.48
C LYS A 85 15.82 -9.57 -3.25
N HIS A 86 15.75 -10.90 -3.16
CA HIS A 86 16.89 -11.75 -2.90
C HIS A 86 17.84 -11.81 -4.11
N ALA A 87 17.30 -11.75 -5.33
CA ALA A 87 18.09 -11.66 -6.56
C ALA A 87 18.84 -10.33 -6.73
N MET A 88 18.37 -9.22 -6.11
CA MET A 88 18.99 -7.90 -6.24
C MET A 88 20.29 -7.76 -5.43
N SER A 89 21.26 -7.05 -5.99
CA SER A 89 22.45 -6.57 -5.29
C SER A 89 22.13 -5.50 -4.23
N ALA A 90 23.08 -5.19 -3.35
CA ALA A 90 22.87 -4.16 -2.32
C ALA A 90 22.60 -2.77 -2.92
N GLU A 91 23.22 -2.44 -4.04
CA GLU A 91 23.06 -1.16 -4.74
C GLU A 91 21.71 -1.07 -5.44
N GLU A 92 21.29 -2.15 -6.10
CA GLU A 92 19.97 -2.26 -6.72
C GLU A 92 18.86 -2.14 -5.70
N ARG A 93 19.03 -2.73 -4.50
CA ARG A 93 18.07 -2.58 -3.40
C ARG A 93 17.92 -1.12 -2.98
N LYS A 94 18.99 -0.33 -2.91
CA LYS A 94 18.91 1.11 -2.61
C LYS A 94 18.19 1.89 -3.72
N LYS A 95 18.41 1.50 -4.98
CA LYS A 95 17.82 2.15 -6.15
C LYS A 95 16.33 1.85 -6.30
N PHE A 96 15.93 0.58 -6.24
CA PHE A 96 14.61 0.10 -6.62
C PHE A 96 13.66 -0.16 -5.45
N LEU A 97 14.16 -0.34 -4.23
CA LEU A 97 13.31 -0.52 -3.05
C LEU A 97 13.20 0.78 -2.24
N TRP A 98 12.32 0.74 -1.26
CA TRP A 98 12.20 1.81 -0.26
C TRP A 98 13.44 1.85 0.66
N PRO A 99 13.76 3.01 1.26
CA PRO A 99 14.83 3.12 2.24
C PRO A 99 14.60 2.15 3.40
N LYS A 100 15.68 1.57 3.93
CA LYS A 100 15.59 0.87 5.21
C LYS A 100 15.16 1.90 6.26
N VAL A 101 14.12 1.57 7.03
CA VAL A 101 13.84 2.30 8.26
C VAL A 101 14.96 1.89 9.20
N GLU A 102 15.97 2.74 9.35
CA GLU A 102 16.88 2.64 10.49
C GLU A 102 16.00 2.83 11.73
N ASN A 103 16.11 1.94 12.72
CA ASN A 103 15.34 2.05 13.95
C ASN A 103 15.66 3.40 14.61
N SER A 104 14.83 4.40 14.37
CA SER A 104 14.88 5.69 15.06
C SER A 104 14.33 5.51 16.47
N SER A 105 15.09 4.83 17.32
CA SER A 105 14.82 4.72 18.75
C SER A 105 15.56 5.79 19.56
N ASN A 106 16.01 6.88 18.94
CA ASN A 106 16.69 7.99 19.62
C ASN A 106 16.21 9.34 19.09
N THR A 107 15.08 9.84 19.59
CA THR A 107 14.80 11.27 19.84
C THR A 107 13.39 11.43 20.43
N ILE A 108 13.20 11.02 21.69
CA ILE A 108 12.24 11.72 22.55
C ILE A 108 13.01 12.95 23.03
N SER A 109 12.94 14.04 22.25
CA SER A 109 13.47 15.33 22.66
C SER A 109 12.58 15.88 23.77
N SER A 110 13.14 15.93 24.96
CA SER A 110 12.66 16.68 26.12
C SER A 110 12.47 18.16 25.76
N THR A 111 11.25 18.58 25.48
CA THR A 111 10.83 19.99 25.58
C THR A 111 9.41 20.07 26.12
N ALA A 112 9.24 19.79 27.41
CA ALA A 112 8.17 20.37 28.20
C ALA A 112 8.79 21.52 29.01
N LYS A 113 8.88 22.69 28.38
CA LYS A 113 9.09 23.95 29.09
C LYS A 113 7.72 24.48 29.52
N GLU A 114 7.56 24.57 30.84
CA GLU A 114 6.87 25.62 31.59
C GLU A 114 5.76 26.41 30.88
N VAL A 115 4.51 26.12 31.22
CA VAL A 115 3.45 27.14 31.38
C VAL A 115 2.52 26.70 32.53
N LEU A 116 2.80 27.21 33.73
CA LEU A 116 1.88 27.77 34.74
C LEU A 116 2.61 27.92 36.07
#